data_AF-A0A5C3FH35-F1
#
_entry.id   AF-A0A5C3FH35-F1
#
_cell.length_a   1.000
_cell.length_b   1.000
_cell.length_c   1.000
_cell.angle_alpha   90.00
_cell.angle_beta   90.00
_cell.angle_gamma   90.00
#
_symmetry.space_group_name_H-M   'P 1'
#
loop_
_entity.id
_entity.type
_entity.pdbx_description
1 polymer ?
#
loop_
_entity_poly.entity_id
_entity_poly.type
_entity_poly.pdbx_seq_one_letter_code
_entity_poly.pdbx_strand_id
1 'polypeptide(L)'
;MSTSGNIAVIPERPAEKGYWKNDWQNVADKLMDMLLTLRQDTEAGWEDRGAFNGCEIAIYPRKPDEPFSVMPMFRGKTHAAGLTPLEVFTGIRMTGFRMMWDTRVQSAHIMRSFSMHEFLFYLVWRGIGPIYKPRDICGIQALRCWDAAGNLQRTPDFTTTKMILGYQSLDEVPGIPPQVEGCVRAHVFKAAFYLESREGGCDITYIGHVDLAAAIPNYILSTLHSELPKSTVRLRDMLLTFGVPPVLIDRQGRIALQYLSCNPETRQVSLHATIMQAGSVHLYLDYNKMFTQGVVISNVLGSAAAAISVREHFGSEDGLERRMLALDLLPEGVGGEFRLIIDAADKEGPESGTGPGWW
;
A
#
# COMPACT_ATOMS: atom_id res chain seq x y z
N MET A 1 -39.09 7.09 5.00
CA MET A 1 -38.30 5.92 4.56
C MET A 1 -37.08 6.47 3.85
N SER A 2 -35.93 6.54 4.51
CA SER A 2 -34.67 6.96 3.86
C SER A 2 -34.28 5.87 2.87
N THR A 3 -34.26 6.19 1.58
CA THR A 3 -33.54 5.39 0.59
C THR A 3 -32.15 5.13 1.14
N SER A 4 -31.76 3.87 1.26
CA SER A 4 -30.38 3.46 1.57
C SER A 4 -29.44 4.31 0.72
N GLY A 5 -28.68 5.19 1.38
CA GLY A 5 -27.78 6.11 0.70
C GLY A 5 -26.83 5.35 -0.23
N ASN A 6 -26.39 6.00 -1.30
CA ASN A 6 -25.38 5.48 -2.20
C ASN A 6 -24.02 5.42 -1.49
N ILE A 7 -23.85 4.43 -0.60
CA ILE A 7 -22.69 4.28 0.28
C ILE A 7 -21.87 3.07 -0.18
N ALA A 8 -20.55 3.18 -0.10
CA ALA A 8 -19.63 2.07 -0.34
C ALA A 8 -19.76 0.99 0.75
N VAL A 9 -19.96 -0.26 0.34
CA VAL A 9 -20.03 -1.43 1.24
C VAL A 9 -18.64 -2.03 1.37
N ILE A 10 -17.94 -1.66 2.43
CA ILE A 10 -16.57 -2.12 2.70
C ILE A 10 -16.61 -3.50 3.36
N PRO A 11 -15.93 -4.52 2.81
CA PRO A 11 -15.88 -5.84 3.42
C PRO A 11 -14.97 -5.84 4.65
N GLU A 12 -15.39 -6.55 5.71
CA GLU A 12 -14.54 -6.81 6.88
C GLU A 12 -13.44 -7.84 6.58
N ARG A 13 -13.73 -8.76 5.64
CA ARG A 13 -12.87 -9.91 5.27
C ARG A 13 -12.71 -9.97 3.75
N PRO A 14 -11.72 -9.26 3.17
CA PRO A 14 -11.56 -9.20 1.71
C PRO A 14 -11.10 -10.53 1.08
N ALA A 15 -10.71 -11.51 1.88
CA ALA A 15 -10.31 -12.86 1.49
C ALA A 15 -10.99 -13.93 2.36
N GLU A 16 -12.28 -13.76 2.71
CA GLU A 16 -13.00 -14.56 3.73
C GLU A 16 -12.78 -16.09 3.67
N LYS A 17 -12.71 -16.66 2.46
CA LYS A 17 -12.54 -18.12 2.25
C LYS A 17 -11.18 -18.48 1.66
N GLY A 18 -10.20 -17.59 1.82
CA GLY A 18 -8.98 -17.58 1.04
C GLY A 18 -9.01 -16.52 -0.06
N TYR A 19 -7.90 -16.44 -0.81
CA TYR A 19 -7.82 -15.53 -1.95
C TYR A 19 -8.83 -15.91 -3.04
N TRP A 20 -9.49 -14.89 -3.58
CA TRP A 20 -10.44 -15.06 -4.66
C TRP A 20 -9.72 -15.39 -5.97
N LYS A 21 -10.40 -16.09 -6.88
CA LYS A 21 -9.98 -16.10 -8.27
C LYS A 21 -10.00 -14.66 -8.80
N ASN A 22 -8.96 -14.30 -9.55
CA ASN A 22 -8.89 -12.99 -10.17
C ASN A 22 -9.68 -12.94 -11.48
N ASP A 23 -10.93 -12.52 -11.41
CA ASP A 23 -11.77 -12.31 -12.61
C ASP A 23 -11.31 -11.09 -13.45
N TRP A 24 -10.39 -10.27 -12.92
CA TRP A 24 -9.81 -9.09 -13.56
C TRP A 24 -8.37 -9.29 -14.01
N GLN A 25 -7.88 -10.54 -14.07
CA GLN A 25 -6.48 -10.84 -14.42
C GLN A 25 -6.05 -10.17 -15.73
N ASN A 26 -6.90 -10.20 -16.75
CA ASN A 26 -6.62 -9.55 -18.04
C ASN A 26 -6.41 -8.02 -17.92
N VAL A 27 -7.09 -7.36 -16.98
CA VAL A 27 -6.91 -5.92 -16.74
C VAL A 27 -5.60 -5.69 -15.98
N ALA A 28 -5.31 -6.51 -14.97
CA ALA A 28 -4.06 -6.45 -14.21
C ALA A 28 -2.83 -6.65 -15.10
N ASP A 29 -2.89 -7.61 -16.02
CA ASP A 29 -1.79 -7.91 -16.94
C ASP A 29 -1.59 -6.78 -17.95
N LYS A 30 -2.68 -6.26 -18.56
CA LYS A 30 -2.62 -5.09 -19.45
C LYS A 30 -2.06 -3.85 -18.74
N LEU A 31 -2.45 -3.63 -17.49
CA LEU A 31 -1.89 -2.57 -16.67
C LEU A 31 -0.38 -2.75 -16.52
N MET A 32 0.07 -3.95 -16.15
CA MET A 32 1.50 -4.22 -15.96
C MET A 32 2.31 -4.10 -17.25
N ASP A 33 1.81 -4.61 -18.37
CA ASP A 33 2.46 -4.47 -19.68
C ASP A 33 2.65 -3.00 -20.06
N MET A 34 1.61 -2.18 -19.85
CA MET A 34 1.67 -0.73 -20.08
C MET A 34 2.65 -0.04 -19.12
N LEU A 35 2.69 -0.42 -17.85
CA LEU A 35 3.61 0.18 -16.87
C LEU A 35 5.07 -0.23 -17.11
N LEU A 36 5.32 -1.42 -17.67
CA LEU A 36 6.67 -1.86 -18.00
C LEU A 36 7.33 -0.97 -19.06
N THR A 37 6.56 -0.48 -20.04
CA THR A 37 7.08 0.38 -21.11
C THR A 37 6.90 1.88 -20.82
N LEU A 38 6.02 2.26 -19.90
CA LEU A 38 5.62 3.66 -19.66
C LEU A 38 6.80 4.64 -19.51
N ARG A 39 7.83 4.28 -18.75
CA ARG A 39 9.00 5.17 -18.56
C ARG A 39 9.78 5.38 -19.86
N GLN A 40 9.94 4.32 -20.66
CA GLN A 40 10.59 4.40 -21.96
C GLN A 40 9.74 5.21 -22.94
N ASP A 41 8.43 4.94 -22.99
CA ASP A 41 7.49 5.61 -23.90
C ASP A 41 7.34 7.11 -23.62
N THR A 42 7.71 7.56 -22.42
CA THR A 42 7.55 8.94 -21.96
C THR A 42 8.85 9.70 -21.77
N GLU A 43 10.01 9.06 -22.01
CA GLU A 43 11.33 9.59 -21.66
C GLU A 43 11.57 11.02 -22.17
N ALA A 44 11.23 11.30 -23.43
CA ALA A 44 11.50 12.58 -24.09
C ALA A 44 10.45 13.69 -23.85
N GLY A 45 9.35 13.41 -23.15
CA GLY A 45 8.22 14.35 -23.03
C GLY A 45 8.01 14.98 -21.66
N TRP A 46 8.87 14.69 -20.68
CA TRP A 46 8.76 15.25 -19.34
C TRP A 46 9.27 16.70 -19.30
N GLU A 47 8.44 17.61 -18.81
CA GLU A 47 8.81 18.97 -18.43
C GLU A 47 9.22 19.01 -16.96
N ASP A 48 10.44 19.47 -16.70
CA ASP A 48 10.94 19.71 -15.34
C ASP A 48 10.14 20.84 -14.66
N ARG A 49 9.76 20.61 -13.40
CA ARG A 49 9.06 21.56 -12.53
C ARG A 49 9.85 21.88 -11.26
N GLY A 50 11.14 21.54 -11.26
CA GLY A 50 12.08 21.78 -10.18
C GLY A 50 12.14 20.63 -9.19
N ALA A 51 12.74 20.91 -8.03
CA ALA A 51 12.92 19.92 -6.98
C ALA A 51 12.45 20.45 -5.62
N PHE A 52 12.02 19.54 -4.75
CA PHE A 52 11.63 19.83 -3.37
C PHE A 52 12.20 18.76 -2.43
N ASN A 53 13.08 19.15 -1.51
CA ASN A 53 13.70 18.24 -0.51
C ASN A 53 14.29 16.95 -1.13
N GLY A 54 14.93 17.08 -2.29
CA GLY A 54 15.52 15.97 -3.04
C GLY A 54 14.51 15.14 -3.86
N CYS A 55 13.25 15.58 -3.94
CA CYS A 55 12.27 15.06 -4.91
C CYS A 55 12.34 15.87 -6.20
N GLU A 56 12.73 15.24 -7.31
CA GLU A 56 12.54 15.79 -8.65
C GLU A 56 11.05 15.75 -9.01
N ILE A 57 10.53 16.85 -9.56
CA ILE A 57 9.14 16.98 -9.94
C ILE A 57 9.09 17.25 -11.45
N ALA A 58 8.30 16.46 -12.16
CA ALA A 58 8.07 16.68 -13.58
C ALA A 58 6.60 16.47 -13.94
N ILE A 59 6.17 17.09 -15.04
CA ILE A 59 4.87 16.83 -15.66
C ILE A 59 5.06 16.40 -17.10
N TYR A 60 4.16 15.57 -17.60
CA TYR A 60 4.10 15.20 -19.00
C TYR A 60 2.89 15.92 -19.60
N PRO A 61 3.11 16.93 -20.46
CA PRO A 61 2.02 17.68 -21.08
C PRO A 61 1.10 16.75 -21.86
N ARG A 62 -0.19 17.07 -21.81
CA ARG A 62 -1.21 16.36 -22.58
C ARG A 62 -0.89 16.43 -24.06
N LYS A 63 -0.91 15.29 -24.76
CA LYS A 63 -0.95 15.28 -26.22
C LYS A 63 -2.41 15.45 -26.71
N PRO A 64 -2.66 16.14 -27.84
CA PRO A 64 -4.02 16.42 -28.30
C PRO A 64 -4.92 15.18 -28.48
N ASP A 65 -4.32 14.03 -28.78
CA ASP A 65 -4.92 12.72 -29.06
C ASP A 65 -5.21 11.86 -27.82
N GLU A 66 -4.75 12.25 -26.63
CA GLU A 66 -5.05 11.53 -25.38
C GLU A 66 -6.47 11.86 -24.85
N PRO A 67 -7.13 10.91 -24.12
CA PRO A 67 -8.37 11.17 -23.42
C PRO A 67 -8.28 12.47 -22.61
N PHE A 68 -9.36 13.25 -22.57
CA PHE A 68 -9.34 14.55 -21.92
C PHE A 68 -9.19 14.38 -20.40
N SER A 69 -7.96 14.50 -19.91
CA SER A 69 -7.69 14.86 -18.52
C SER A 69 -7.30 16.32 -18.45
N VAL A 70 -7.96 17.07 -17.57
CA VAL A 70 -7.53 18.43 -17.18
C VAL A 70 -6.18 18.37 -16.46
N MET A 71 -5.87 17.24 -15.83
CA MET A 71 -4.63 17.03 -15.10
C MET A 71 -3.59 16.31 -15.98
N PRO A 72 -2.47 16.96 -16.34
CA PRO A 72 -1.35 16.28 -16.99
C PRO A 72 -0.85 15.15 -16.10
N MET A 73 -0.25 14.14 -16.73
CA MET A 73 0.46 13.11 -16.00
C MET A 73 1.63 13.75 -15.26
N PHE A 74 1.90 13.28 -14.05
CA PHE A 74 2.91 13.85 -13.17
C PHE A 74 3.88 12.78 -12.72
N ARG A 75 5.10 13.21 -12.33
CA ARG A 75 6.15 12.36 -11.81
C ARG A 75 6.81 13.01 -10.60
N GLY A 76 6.93 12.24 -9.52
CA GLY A 76 7.86 12.52 -8.43
C GLY A 76 8.95 11.46 -8.39
N LYS A 77 10.21 11.86 -8.22
CA LYS A 77 11.34 10.94 -8.07
C LYS A 77 12.20 11.34 -6.88
N THR A 78 12.42 10.41 -5.97
CA THR A 78 13.20 10.62 -4.74
C THR A 78 14.08 9.41 -4.48
N HIS A 79 15.27 9.61 -3.92
CA HIS A 79 16.10 8.52 -3.39
C HIS A 79 15.93 8.37 -1.87
N ALA A 80 15.80 7.13 -1.40
CA ALA A 80 15.67 6.76 0.01
C ALA A 80 16.87 5.90 0.45
N ALA A 81 17.91 6.55 0.96
CA ALA A 81 19.12 5.89 1.41
C ALA A 81 18.85 4.93 2.59
N GLY A 82 19.48 3.76 2.58
CA GLY A 82 19.37 2.77 3.65
C GLY A 82 18.05 2.00 3.71
N LEU A 83 17.11 2.24 2.78
CA LEU A 83 15.86 1.49 2.68
C LEU A 83 15.87 0.58 1.45
N THR A 84 15.38 -0.65 1.61
CA THR A 84 15.20 -1.60 0.51
C THR A 84 13.88 -1.35 -0.25
N PRO A 85 13.74 -1.83 -1.50
CA PRO A 85 12.47 -1.77 -2.23
C PRO A 85 11.29 -2.37 -1.46
N LEU A 86 11.49 -3.50 -0.76
CA LEU A 86 10.46 -4.18 0.03
C LEU A 86 9.96 -3.31 1.21
N GLU A 87 10.88 -2.64 1.90
CA GLU A 87 10.54 -1.78 3.03
C GLU A 87 9.74 -0.55 2.56
N VAL A 88 10.16 0.06 1.45
CA VAL A 88 9.42 1.17 0.84
C VAL A 88 8.02 0.72 0.36
N PHE A 89 7.95 -0.44 -0.30
CA PHE A 89 6.68 -1.04 -0.74
C PHE A 89 5.70 -1.22 0.43
N THR A 90 6.21 -1.68 1.57
CA THR A 90 5.37 -1.90 2.76
C THR A 90 4.80 -0.59 3.31
N GLY A 91 5.58 0.49 3.30
CA GLY A 91 5.11 1.84 3.62
C GLY A 91 4.02 2.37 2.68
N ILE A 92 3.98 1.90 1.43
CA ILE A 92 2.91 2.22 0.46
C ILE A 92 1.66 1.39 0.72
N ARG A 93 1.84 0.10 1.02
CA ARG A 93 0.78 -0.91 1.08
C ARG A 93 -0.04 -0.84 2.36
N MET A 94 0.58 -0.45 3.48
CA MET A 94 -0.07 -0.43 4.78
C MET A 94 -0.93 0.81 4.94
N THR A 95 -2.26 0.67 4.87
CA THR A 95 -3.22 1.79 4.87
C THR A 95 -3.00 2.77 6.03
N GLY A 96 -2.81 2.26 7.26
CA GLY A 96 -2.55 3.11 8.44
C GLY A 96 -1.31 3.99 8.26
N PHE A 97 -0.24 3.41 7.69
CA PHE A 97 0.99 4.14 7.40
C PHE A 97 0.84 5.10 6.21
N ARG A 98 0.10 4.69 5.17
CA ARG A 98 -0.20 5.49 3.98
C ARG A 98 -0.87 6.81 4.33
N MET A 99 -1.82 6.79 5.25
CA MET A 99 -2.56 7.99 5.66
C MET A 99 -1.69 9.03 6.40
N MET A 100 -0.51 8.66 6.90
CA MET A 100 0.42 9.62 7.50
C MET A 100 1.16 10.47 6.45
N TRP A 101 1.62 9.84 5.37
CA TRP A 101 2.44 10.54 4.37
C TRP A 101 1.64 11.01 3.16
N ASP A 102 0.51 10.37 2.85
CA ASP A 102 -0.34 10.78 1.74
C ASP A 102 -1.42 11.73 2.23
N THR A 103 -1.11 13.03 2.15
CA THR A 103 -2.00 14.11 2.60
C THR A 103 -3.32 14.19 1.85
N ARG A 104 -3.45 13.49 0.71
CA ARG A 104 -4.67 13.45 -0.09
C ARG A 104 -5.56 12.28 0.24
N VAL A 105 -5.02 11.16 0.72
CA VAL A 105 -5.83 10.00 1.10
C VAL A 105 -6.62 10.32 2.38
N GLN A 106 -7.93 10.19 2.29
CA GLN A 106 -8.87 10.25 3.41
C GLN A 106 -9.14 8.86 3.97
N SER A 107 -9.37 7.89 3.09
CA SER A 107 -9.55 6.49 3.43
C SER A 107 -9.11 5.59 2.26
N ALA A 108 -8.74 4.36 2.57
CA ALA A 108 -8.41 3.35 1.56
C ALA A 108 -8.74 1.96 2.10
N HIS A 109 -9.36 1.14 1.25
CA HIS A 109 -9.91 -0.16 1.60
C HIS A 109 -9.58 -1.18 0.53
N ILE A 110 -9.37 -2.41 0.96
CA ILE A 110 -9.28 -3.57 0.09
C ILE A 110 -10.69 -4.14 -0.04
N MET A 111 -11.21 -4.18 -1.27
CA MET A 111 -12.56 -4.65 -1.57
C MET A 111 -12.62 -6.14 -1.86
N ARG A 112 -11.53 -6.70 -2.42
CA ARG A 112 -11.41 -8.13 -2.70
C ARG A 112 -9.96 -8.48 -2.97
N SER A 113 -9.42 -9.49 -2.30
CA SER A 113 -8.02 -9.90 -2.47
C SER A 113 -7.87 -11.13 -3.37
N PHE A 114 -6.99 -11.06 -4.36
CA PHE A 114 -6.60 -12.20 -5.21
C PHE A 114 -5.23 -12.77 -4.82
N SER A 115 -4.43 -11.95 -4.15
CA SER A 115 -3.21 -12.33 -3.44
C SER A 115 -2.93 -11.31 -2.35
N MET A 116 -1.78 -11.42 -1.67
CA MET A 116 -1.33 -10.40 -0.71
C MET A 116 -1.06 -9.04 -1.37
N HIS A 117 -0.75 -9.04 -2.68
CA HIS A 117 -0.26 -7.86 -3.40
C HIS A 117 -1.12 -7.46 -4.60
N GLU A 118 -2.14 -8.25 -4.94
CA GLU A 118 -3.07 -7.99 -6.03
C GLU A 118 -4.52 -8.06 -5.52
N PHE A 119 -5.25 -6.95 -5.65
CA PHE A 119 -6.58 -6.79 -5.07
C PHE A 119 -7.37 -5.64 -5.71
N LEU A 120 -8.69 -5.70 -5.56
CA LEU A 120 -9.57 -4.56 -5.81
C LEU A 120 -9.50 -3.59 -4.64
N PHE A 121 -9.42 -2.30 -4.94
CA PHE A 121 -9.37 -1.24 -3.94
C PHE A 121 -10.53 -0.26 -4.09
N TYR A 122 -10.84 0.41 -2.99
CA TYR A 122 -11.64 1.62 -2.94
C TYR A 122 -10.90 2.64 -2.08
N LEU A 123 -10.70 3.85 -2.59
CA LEU A 123 -10.05 4.93 -1.84
C LEU A 123 -10.81 6.23 -2.03
N VAL A 124 -10.71 7.09 -1.03
CA VAL A 124 -11.25 8.45 -1.07
C VAL A 124 -10.10 9.43 -0.93
N TRP A 125 -9.97 10.34 -1.87
CA TRP A 125 -9.18 11.54 -1.75
C TRP A 125 -10.00 12.65 -1.12
N ARG A 126 -9.36 13.41 -0.22
CA ARG A 126 -9.93 14.58 0.45
C ARG A 126 -10.45 15.60 -0.57
N GLY A 127 -11.25 16.57 -0.11
CA GLY A 127 -11.52 17.78 -0.88
C GLY A 127 -10.36 18.79 -0.84
N ILE A 128 -10.46 19.90 -1.57
CA ILE A 128 -9.56 21.06 -1.44
C ILE A 128 -10.42 22.29 -1.19
N GLY A 129 -10.32 22.82 0.04
CA GLY A 129 -11.19 23.89 0.51
C GLY A 129 -12.68 23.47 0.54
N PRO A 130 -13.60 24.44 0.68
CA PRO A 130 -15.03 24.15 0.83
C PRO A 130 -15.72 23.80 -0.50
N ILE A 131 -15.10 24.10 -1.64
CA ILE A 131 -15.76 24.07 -2.96
C ILE A 131 -15.43 22.78 -3.73
N TYR A 132 -14.23 22.23 -3.54
CA TYR A 132 -13.78 21.07 -4.30
C TYR A 132 -14.00 19.79 -3.49
N LYS A 133 -15.07 19.07 -3.84
CA LYS A 133 -15.53 17.86 -3.13
C LYS A 133 -14.46 16.75 -3.07
N PRO A 134 -14.55 15.82 -2.10
CA PRO A 134 -13.79 14.58 -2.12
C PRO A 134 -13.94 13.81 -3.44
N ARG A 135 -12.91 13.05 -3.80
CA ARG A 135 -12.92 12.16 -4.97
C ARG A 135 -12.84 10.72 -4.51
N ASP A 136 -13.78 9.89 -4.93
CA ASP A 136 -13.65 8.45 -4.73
C ASP A 136 -13.06 7.77 -5.97
N ILE A 137 -12.33 6.70 -5.76
CA ILE A 137 -11.69 5.90 -6.80
C ILE A 137 -11.84 4.44 -6.41
N CYS A 138 -12.34 3.61 -7.32
CA CYS A 138 -12.28 2.16 -7.22
C CYS A 138 -11.53 1.57 -8.39
N GLY A 139 -10.83 0.47 -8.16
CA GLY A 139 -9.98 -0.10 -9.19
C GLY A 139 -9.24 -1.35 -8.75
N ILE A 140 -8.21 -1.71 -9.52
CA ILE A 140 -7.32 -2.83 -9.25
C ILE A 140 -5.90 -2.33 -8.95
N GLN A 141 -5.30 -2.91 -7.92
CA GLN A 141 -3.86 -2.83 -7.68
C GLN A 141 -3.22 -4.13 -8.12
N ALA A 142 -2.09 -4.05 -8.83
CA ALA A 142 -1.27 -5.20 -9.18
C ALA A 142 0.19 -4.94 -8.83
N LEU A 143 0.98 -6.01 -8.69
CA LEU A 143 2.42 -5.94 -8.43
C LEU A 143 3.19 -6.85 -9.41
N ARG A 144 4.36 -6.37 -9.84
CA ARG A 144 5.45 -7.20 -10.37
C ARG A 144 6.74 -6.84 -9.65
N CYS A 145 7.57 -7.85 -9.38
CA CYS A 145 8.81 -7.69 -8.64
C CYS A 145 9.88 -8.64 -9.17
N TRP A 146 11.15 -8.23 -9.10
CA TRP A 146 12.28 -8.97 -9.63
C TRP A 146 13.44 -8.99 -8.64
N ASP A 147 14.19 -10.09 -8.66
CA ASP A 147 15.46 -10.23 -7.95
C ASP A 147 16.61 -9.51 -8.69
N ALA A 148 17.81 -9.56 -8.12
CA ALA A 148 19.01 -8.97 -8.72
C ALA A 148 19.43 -9.59 -10.07
N ALA A 149 19.02 -10.84 -10.34
CA ALA A 149 19.28 -11.53 -11.60
C ALA A 149 18.24 -11.22 -12.67
N GLY A 150 17.21 -10.41 -12.35
CA GLY A 150 16.13 -10.06 -13.25
C GLY A 150 15.06 -11.15 -13.37
N ASN A 151 15.05 -12.14 -12.49
CA ASN A 151 14.00 -13.16 -12.46
C ASN A 151 12.74 -12.58 -11.82
N LEU A 152 11.58 -12.84 -12.44
CA LEU A 152 10.30 -12.44 -11.87
C LEU A 152 10.02 -13.24 -10.58
N GLN A 153 9.74 -12.53 -9.50
CA GLN A 153 9.37 -13.10 -8.21
C GLN A 153 7.86 -13.09 -8.04
N ARG A 154 7.32 -14.16 -7.44
CA ARG A 154 5.89 -14.26 -7.10
C ARG A 154 5.56 -13.51 -5.80
N THR A 155 6.46 -13.58 -4.83
CA THR A 155 6.36 -12.90 -3.54
C THR A 155 7.61 -12.07 -3.36
N PRO A 156 7.50 -10.75 -3.12
CA PRO A 156 8.67 -9.93 -2.85
C PRO A 156 9.27 -10.28 -1.49
N ASP A 157 10.59 -10.18 -1.39
CA ASP A 157 11.37 -10.41 -0.18
C ASP A 157 12.62 -9.51 -0.17
N PHE A 158 13.54 -9.70 0.79
CA PHE A 158 14.71 -8.83 0.91
C PHE A 158 15.71 -8.97 -0.25
N THR A 159 15.56 -9.99 -1.11
CA THR A 159 16.34 -10.12 -2.35
C THR A 159 15.73 -9.36 -3.53
N THR A 160 14.51 -8.83 -3.37
CA THR A 160 13.83 -8.02 -4.37
C THR A 160 14.57 -6.70 -4.60
N THR A 161 15.06 -6.50 -5.83
CA THR A 161 15.77 -5.27 -6.22
C THR A 161 14.92 -4.32 -7.04
N LYS A 162 13.84 -4.82 -7.66
CA LYS A 162 12.95 -4.00 -8.49
C LYS A 162 11.49 -4.35 -8.25
N MET A 163 10.64 -3.35 -8.10
CA MET A 163 9.19 -3.51 -7.97
C MET A 163 8.45 -2.46 -8.81
N ILE A 164 7.35 -2.89 -9.43
CA ILE A 164 6.37 -2.01 -10.08
C ILE A 164 5.02 -2.30 -9.46
N LEU A 165 4.50 -1.31 -8.73
CA LEU A 165 3.20 -1.35 -8.08
C LEU A 165 2.24 -0.46 -8.86
N GLY A 166 1.25 -1.06 -9.53
CA GLY A 166 0.34 -0.39 -10.44
C GLY A 166 -1.07 -0.21 -9.88
N TYR A 167 -1.74 0.86 -10.30
CA TYR A 167 -3.14 1.14 -10.02
C TYR A 167 -3.88 1.56 -11.30
N GLN A 168 -5.10 1.06 -11.48
CA GLN A 168 -6.00 1.48 -12.55
C GLN A 168 -7.45 1.43 -12.07
N SER A 169 -8.26 2.41 -12.47
CA SER A 169 -9.69 2.43 -12.19
C SER A 169 -10.45 1.35 -12.95
N LEU A 170 -11.50 0.84 -12.32
CA LEU A 170 -12.48 -0.06 -12.92
C LEU A 170 -13.85 0.63 -12.89
N ASP A 171 -14.67 0.35 -13.91
CA ASP A 171 -16.03 0.89 -13.99
C ASP A 171 -16.92 0.32 -12.87
N GLU A 172 -16.73 -0.97 -12.58
CA GLU A 172 -17.49 -1.69 -11.56
C GLU A 172 -16.57 -2.44 -10.60
N VAL A 173 -16.79 -2.23 -9.30
CA VAL A 173 -16.16 -2.98 -8.22
C VAL A 173 -17.27 -3.43 -7.27
N PRO A 174 -17.35 -4.73 -6.90
CA PRO A 174 -18.37 -5.23 -5.99
C PRO A 174 -18.46 -4.42 -4.70
N GLY A 175 -19.68 -4.00 -4.34
CA GLY A 175 -19.94 -3.19 -3.14
C GLY A 175 -19.75 -1.68 -3.32
N ILE A 176 -19.28 -1.21 -4.47
CA ILE A 176 -19.11 0.22 -4.75
C ILE A 176 -20.19 0.70 -5.73
N PRO A 177 -21.09 1.63 -5.33
CA PRO A 177 -22.07 2.18 -6.26
C PRO A 177 -21.40 3.08 -7.32
N PRO A 178 -22.06 3.34 -8.48
CA PRO A 178 -21.53 4.22 -9.52
C PRO A 178 -21.27 5.66 -9.06
N GLN A 179 -22.04 6.12 -8.08
CA GLN A 179 -21.86 7.40 -7.41
C GLN A 179 -21.86 7.12 -5.92
N VAL A 180 -20.84 7.58 -5.20
CA VAL A 180 -20.82 7.52 -3.73
C VAL A 180 -21.23 8.88 -3.18
N GLU A 181 -22.12 8.88 -2.19
CA GLU A 181 -22.57 10.10 -1.53
C GLU A 181 -21.40 10.94 -1.03
N GLY A 182 -21.44 12.25 -1.30
CA GLY A 182 -20.39 13.20 -0.89
C GLY A 182 -19.12 13.19 -1.76
N CYS A 183 -18.98 12.25 -2.70
CA CYS A 183 -17.81 12.11 -3.56
C CYS A 183 -18.10 12.40 -5.03
N VAL A 184 -17.05 12.74 -5.77
CA VAL A 184 -17.05 12.75 -7.24
C VAL A 184 -16.16 11.60 -7.70
N ARG A 185 -16.66 10.70 -8.55
CA ARG A 185 -15.87 9.58 -9.06
C ARG A 185 -14.74 10.08 -9.96
N ALA A 186 -13.50 9.87 -9.52
CA ALA A 186 -12.31 10.07 -10.33
C ALA A 186 -11.91 8.77 -11.02
N HIS A 187 -11.18 8.89 -12.12
CA HIS A 187 -10.74 7.78 -12.95
C HIS A 187 -9.21 7.80 -13.09
N VAL A 188 -8.54 6.78 -12.55
CA VAL A 188 -7.10 6.57 -12.72
C VAL A 188 -6.89 5.78 -14.00
N PHE A 189 -6.38 6.45 -15.03
CA PHE A 189 -5.96 5.77 -16.26
C PHE A 189 -4.79 4.84 -16.00
N LYS A 190 -3.81 5.34 -15.24
CA LYS A 190 -2.61 4.62 -14.82
C LYS A 190 -1.94 5.37 -13.68
N ALA A 191 -1.49 4.64 -12.66
CA ALA A 191 -0.55 5.16 -11.70
C ALA A 191 0.40 4.05 -11.27
N ALA A 192 1.66 4.39 -10.99
CA ALA A 192 2.65 3.41 -10.61
C ALA A 192 3.71 3.95 -9.67
N PHE A 193 4.09 3.13 -8.69
CA PHE A 193 5.36 3.26 -7.99
C PHE A 193 6.36 2.29 -8.60
N TYR A 194 7.52 2.82 -8.97
CA TYR A 194 8.70 2.06 -9.33
C TYR A 194 9.68 2.18 -8.17
N LEU A 195 10.07 1.03 -7.64
CA LEU A 195 10.98 0.93 -6.49
C LEU A 195 12.20 0.13 -6.95
N GLU A 196 13.37 0.77 -6.93
CA GLU A 196 14.58 0.20 -7.52
C GLU A 196 15.74 0.34 -6.55
N SER A 197 16.38 -0.79 -6.22
CA SER A 197 17.58 -0.79 -5.39
C SER A 197 18.70 -0.08 -6.13
N ARG A 198 19.29 0.93 -5.47
CA ARG A 198 20.37 1.74 -6.03
C ARG A 198 21.20 2.32 -4.89
N GLU A 199 22.53 2.34 -5.03
CA GLU A 199 23.43 3.11 -4.14
C GLU A 199 23.21 2.85 -2.63
N GLY A 200 22.87 1.62 -2.24
CA GLY A 200 22.61 1.26 -0.84
C GLY A 200 21.27 1.76 -0.29
N GLY A 201 20.33 2.10 -1.17
CA GLY A 201 18.97 2.50 -0.83
C GLY A 201 17.97 2.12 -1.93
N CYS A 202 16.90 2.89 -2.02
CA CYS A 202 15.80 2.68 -2.96
C CYS A 202 15.47 3.98 -3.71
N ASP A 203 15.59 3.95 -5.04
CA ASP A 203 15.00 4.95 -5.91
C ASP A 203 13.48 4.75 -5.96
N ILE A 204 12.74 5.78 -5.59
CA ILE A 204 11.28 5.81 -5.58
C ILE A 204 10.81 6.75 -6.68
N THR A 205 10.16 6.21 -7.70
CA THR A 205 9.47 7.04 -8.70
C THR A 205 7.98 6.78 -8.65
N TYR A 206 7.19 7.84 -8.49
CA TYR A 206 5.74 7.79 -8.60
C TYR A 206 5.31 8.51 -9.88
N ILE A 207 4.58 7.81 -10.74
CA ILE A 207 3.92 8.39 -11.92
C ILE A 207 2.42 8.24 -11.76
N GLY A 208 1.65 9.29 -12.02
CA GLY A 208 0.19 9.24 -11.98
C GLY A 208 -0.46 9.99 -13.13
N HIS A 209 -1.48 9.37 -13.73
CA HIS A 209 -2.36 9.97 -14.72
C HIS A 209 -3.82 9.68 -14.33
N VAL A 210 -4.53 10.73 -13.95
CA VAL A 210 -5.86 10.66 -13.36
C VAL A 210 -6.74 11.73 -13.98
N ASP A 211 -7.99 11.38 -14.29
CA ASP A 211 -9.08 12.33 -14.49
C ASP A 211 -9.82 12.50 -13.16
N LEU A 212 -9.83 13.72 -12.62
CA LEU A 212 -10.47 14.02 -11.34
C LEU A 212 -11.96 14.35 -11.47
N ALA A 213 -12.46 14.27 -12.70
CA ALA A 213 -13.79 14.64 -13.13
C ALA A 213 -14.16 16.10 -12.78
N ALA A 214 -15.18 16.60 -13.47
CA ALA A 214 -15.68 17.97 -13.36
C ALA A 214 -14.62 19.05 -13.66
N ALA A 215 -15.08 20.29 -13.77
CA ALA A 215 -14.18 21.43 -13.97
C ALA A 215 -13.31 21.66 -12.73
N ILE A 216 -12.00 21.83 -12.93
CA ILE A 216 -11.02 22.08 -11.88
C ILE A 216 -10.58 23.55 -11.95
N PRO A 217 -10.81 24.36 -10.91
CA PRO A 217 -10.25 25.70 -10.84
C PRO A 217 -8.71 25.70 -10.93
N ASN A 218 -8.12 26.66 -11.64
CA ASN A 218 -6.67 26.70 -11.89
C ASN A 218 -5.81 26.69 -10.61
N TYR A 219 -6.26 27.31 -9.52
CA TYR A 219 -5.52 27.31 -8.25
C TYR A 219 -5.47 25.90 -7.63
N ILE A 220 -6.54 25.11 -7.78
CA ILE A 220 -6.62 23.72 -7.34
C ILE A 220 -5.72 22.85 -8.20
N LEU A 221 -5.78 23.03 -9.51
CA LEU A 221 -4.90 22.33 -10.44
C LEU A 221 -3.42 22.58 -10.12
N SER A 222 -3.06 23.85 -9.88
CA SER A 222 -1.69 24.23 -9.46
C SER A 222 -1.27 23.58 -8.14
N THR A 223 -2.19 23.48 -7.19
CA THR A 223 -1.96 22.80 -5.90
C THR A 223 -1.69 21.31 -6.12
N LEU A 224 -2.51 20.65 -6.94
CA LEU A 224 -2.38 19.22 -7.25
C LEU A 224 -1.09 18.90 -8.01
N HIS A 225 -0.69 19.73 -8.97
CA HIS A 225 0.59 19.60 -9.68
C HIS A 225 1.79 19.64 -8.73
N SER A 226 1.72 20.49 -7.71
CA SER A 226 2.78 20.61 -6.71
C SER A 226 2.75 19.44 -5.73
N GLU A 227 1.57 19.04 -5.26
CA GLU A 227 1.45 18.14 -4.12
C GLU A 227 1.51 16.65 -4.47
N LEU A 228 0.94 16.20 -5.60
CA LEU A 228 0.89 14.75 -5.90
C LEU A 228 2.28 14.13 -6.13
N PRO A 229 3.22 14.77 -6.85
CA PRO A 229 4.59 14.26 -7.02
C PRO A 229 5.36 14.11 -5.70
N LYS A 230 5.13 15.02 -4.75
CA LYS A 230 5.82 15.04 -3.44
C LYS A 230 5.46 13.86 -2.54
N SER A 231 4.49 13.03 -2.92
CA SER A 231 4.18 11.78 -2.24
C SER A 231 5.41 10.88 -2.03
N THR A 232 6.35 10.85 -2.97
CA THR A 232 7.58 10.05 -2.85
C THR A 232 8.49 10.51 -1.72
N VAL A 233 8.70 11.83 -1.59
CA VAL A 233 9.51 12.39 -0.50
C VAL A 233 8.81 12.29 0.85
N ARG A 234 7.49 12.50 0.93
CA ARG A 234 6.76 12.31 2.19
C ARG A 234 6.81 10.86 2.67
N LEU A 235 6.71 9.88 1.75
CA LEU A 235 6.89 8.47 2.06
C LEU A 235 8.30 8.18 2.60
N ARG A 236 9.35 8.64 1.90
CA ARG A 236 10.74 8.52 2.35
C ARG A 236 10.90 9.08 3.76
N ASP A 237 10.48 10.33 3.96
CA ASP A 237 10.67 11.05 5.22
C ASP A 237 9.93 10.35 6.37
N MET A 238 8.72 9.82 6.14
CA MET A 238 8.01 9.04 7.16
C MET A 238 8.72 7.73 7.51
N LEU A 239 9.18 6.96 6.51
CA LEU A 239 9.93 5.72 6.77
C LEU A 239 11.25 6.00 7.52
N LEU A 240 11.96 7.07 7.14
CA LEU A 240 13.18 7.48 7.82
C LEU A 240 12.92 8.07 9.20
N THR A 241 11.75 8.62 9.48
CA THR A 241 11.43 9.22 10.79
C THR A 241 10.89 8.20 11.77
N PHE A 242 9.89 7.43 11.36
CA PHE A 242 9.13 6.51 12.23
C PHE A 242 9.62 5.06 12.16
N GLY A 243 10.43 4.71 11.16
CA GLY A 243 10.85 3.35 10.90
C GLY A 243 9.94 2.63 9.91
N VAL A 244 10.35 1.44 9.52
CA VAL A 244 9.64 0.63 8.55
C VAL A 244 8.46 -0.10 9.22
N PRO A 245 7.24 0.01 8.69
CA PRO A 245 6.11 -0.77 9.20
C PRO A 245 6.31 -2.27 9.00
N PRO A 246 5.59 -3.13 9.73
CA PRO A 246 5.76 -4.59 9.67
C PRO A 246 5.71 -5.16 8.25
N VAL A 247 6.70 -5.97 7.89
CA VAL A 247 6.82 -6.60 6.56
C VAL A 247 6.48 -8.08 6.69
N LEU A 248 5.40 -8.51 6.04
CA LEU A 248 4.94 -9.89 6.04
C LEU A 248 5.44 -10.62 4.79
N ILE A 249 6.12 -11.76 4.98
CA ILE A 249 6.72 -12.57 3.92
C ILE A 249 6.13 -13.98 3.97
N ASP A 250 5.29 -14.30 2.99
CA ASP A 250 4.67 -15.61 2.79
C ASP A 250 4.98 -16.17 1.40
N ARG A 251 6.13 -16.84 1.27
CA ARG A 251 6.59 -17.42 0.00
C ARG A 251 5.76 -18.62 -0.46
N GLN A 252 5.09 -19.27 0.48
CA GLN A 252 4.45 -20.57 0.26
C GLN A 252 2.92 -20.46 0.22
N GLY A 253 2.37 -19.25 0.35
CA GLY A 253 0.93 -19.02 0.36
C GLY A 253 0.25 -19.73 1.53
N ARG A 254 0.88 -19.72 2.70
CA ARG A 254 0.40 -20.35 3.92
C ARG A 254 -0.81 -19.63 4.51
N ILE A 255 -0.98 -18.34 4.23
CA ILE A 255 -2.10 -17.56 4.73
C ILE A 255 -2.85 -16.81 3.62
N ALA A 256 -4.14 -16.55 3.87
CA ALA A 256 -4.89 -15.53 3.17
C ALA A 256 -5.03 -14.31 4.07
N LEU A 257 -4.32 -13.24 3.72
CA LEU A 257 -4.31 -12.01 4.50
C LEU A 257 -5.65 -11.28 4.37
N GLN A 258 -6.33 -11.06 5.50
CA GLN A 258 -7.50 -10.18 5.59
C GLN A 258 -7.03 -8.73 5.75
N TYR A 259 -6.17 -8.49 6.74
CA TYR A 259 -5.51 -7.20 6.90
C TYR A 259 -4.20 -7.32 7.70
N LEU A 260 -3.28 -6.40 7.43
CA LEU A 260 -2.12 -6.11 8.25
C LEU A 260 -2.14 -4.61 8.52
N SER A 261 -2.21 -4.23 9.79
CA SER A 261 -2.20 -2.83 10.21
C SER A 261 -1.11 -2.61 11.26
N CYS A 262 -0.57 -1.40 11.24
CA CYS A 262 0.30 -0.88 12.29
C CYS A 262 -0.21 0.52 12.62
N ASN A 263 -0.52 0.76 13.88
CA ASN A 263 -0.74 2.11 14.36
C ASN A 263 0.64 2.74 14.59
N PRO A 264 1.00 3.81 13.88
CA PRO A 264 2.35 4.38 13.95
C PRO A 264 2.64 5.09 15.27
N GLU A 265 1.62 5.63 15.95
CA GLU A 265 1.78 6.30 17.24
C GLU A 265 1.92 5.29 18.37
N THR A 266 1.01 4.31 18.41
CA THR A 266 1.02 3.30 19.49
C THR A 266 1.93 2.12 19.18
N ARG A 267 2.46 2.03 17.95
CA ARG A 267 3.24 0.90 17.42
C ARG A 267 2.54 -0.45 17.57
N GLN A 268 1.23 -0.49 17.77
CA GLN A 268 0.49 -1.74 17.80
C GLN A 268 0.35 -2.30 16.39
N VAL A 269 0.70 -3.57 16.22
CA VAL A 269 0.52 -4.33 14.99
C VAL A 269 -0.68 -5.26 15.16
N SER A 270 -1.55 -5.31 14.16
CA SER A 270 -2.62 -6.30 14.06
C SER A 270 -2.54 -7.02 12.73
N LEU A 271 -2.33 -8.33 12.80
CA LEU A 271 -2.35 -9.23 11.65
C LEU A 271 -3.59 -10.11 11.75
N HIS A 272 -4.45 -10.09 10.73
CA HIS A 272 -5.61 -10.95 10.64
C HIS A 272 -5.57 -11.74 9.34
N ALA A 273 -5.61 -13.06 9.47
CA ALA A 273 -5.48 -13.96 8.33
C ALA A 273 -6.18 -15.29 8.56
N THR A 274 -6.47 -15.97 7.46
CA THR A 274 -6.94 -17.36 7.42
C THR A 274 -5.75 -18.27 7.16
N ILE A 275 -5.60 -19.37 7.89
CA ILE A 275 -4.56 -20.37 7.63
C ILE A 275 -4.98 -21.20 6.42
N MET A 276 -4.22 -21.12 5.33
CA MET A 276 -4.44 -21.90 4.12
C MET A 276 -3.69 -23.22 4.16
N GLN A 277 -2.50 -23.22 4.76
CA GLN A 277 -1.63 -24.39 4.87
C GLN A 277 -0.76 -24.30 6.12
N ALA A 278 -0.42 -25.43 6.71
CA ALA A 278 0.58 -25.51 7.76
C ALA A 278 1.97 -25.11 7.26
N GLY A 279 2.83 -24.65 8.19
CA GLY A 279 4.19 -24.20 7.89
C GLY A 279 4.52 -22.91 8.63
N SER A 280 5.45 -22.12 8.11
CA SER A 280 5.87 -20.88 8.75
C SER A 280 5.71 -19.69 7.80
N VAL A 281 5.27 -18.56 8.36
CA VAL A 281 5.26 -17.24 7.72
C VAL A 281 6.15 -16.30 8.53
N HIS A 282 6.86 -15.38 7.88
CA HIS A 282 7.76 -14.47 8.57
C HIS A 282 7.19 -13.06 8.61
N LEU A 283 7.29 -12.42 9.78
CA LEU A 283 6.94 -11.03 9.99
C LEU A 283 8.19 -10.29 10.47
N TYR A 284 8.75 -9.46 9.59
CA TYR A 284 9.85 -8.57 9.95
C TYR A 284 9.31 -7.31 10.61
N LEU A 285 10.01 -6.89 11.66
CA LEU A 285 9.74 -5.69 12.44
C LEU A 285 11.01 -4.86 12.49
N ASP A 286 10.90 -3.54 12.34
CA ASP A 286 12.05 -2.65 12.41
C ASP A 286 12.50 -2.46 13.87
N TYR A 287 13.34 -3.36 14.35
CA TYR A 287 13.93 -3.30 15.69
C TYR A 287 14.99 -2.20 15.85
N ASN A 288 15.41 -1.55 14.76
CA ASN A 288 16.41 -0.48 14.84
C ASN A 288 15.76 0.88 15.13
N LYS A 289 14.51 1.08 14.71
CA LYS A 289 13.82 2.36 14.86
C LYS A 289 12.42 2.25 15.49
N MET A 290 11.58 1.36 15.00
CA MET A 290 10.19 1.28 15.46
C MET A 290 10.05 0.49 16.77
N PHE A 291 10.71 -0.66 16.88
CA PHE A 291 10.57 -1.64 17.98
C PHE A 291 11.89 -1.85 18.74
N THR A 292 12.53 -0.76 19.18
CA THR A 292 13.89 -0.78 19.74
C THR A 292 14.06 -1.63 21.00
N GLN A 293 13.02 -1.75 21.82
CA GLN A 293 13.01 -2.61 23.01
C GLN A 293 12.40 -4.00 22.77
N GLY A 294 12.10 -4.32 21.51
CA GLY A 294 11.41 -5.55 21.14
C GLY A 294 9.88 -5.41 21.16
N VAL A 295 9.21 -6.56 21.18
CA VAL A 295 7.75 -6.66 21.09
C VAL A 295 7.20 -7.72 22.03
N VAL A 296 5.92 -7.58 22.38
CA VAL A 296 5.16 -8.54 23.17
C VAL A 296 3.93 -8.96 22.37
N ILE A 297 3.66 -10.26 22.33
CA ILE A 297 2.41 -10.80 21.78
C ILE A 297 1.32 -10.58 22.83
N SER A 298 0.50 -9.57 22.64
CA SER A 298 -0.53 -9.20 23.62
C SER A 298 -1.79 -10.04 23.49
N ASN A 299 -2.12 -10.50 22.28
CA ASN A 299 -3.27 -11.37 22.08
C ASN A 299 -3.17 -12.24 20.82
N VAL A 300 -3.76 -13.43 20.88
CA VAL A 300 -4.03 -14.30 19.73
C VAL A 300 -5.49 -14.72 19.80
N LEU A 301 -6.29 -14.28 18.83
CA LEU A 301 -7.73 -14.46 18.79
C LEU A 301 -8.15 -15.24 17.54
N GLY A 302 -9.37 -15.77 17.51
CA GLY A 302 -9.95 -16.45 16.35
C GLY A 302 -10.04 -17.96 16.50
N SER A 303 -10.70 -18.62 15.53
CA SER A 303 -10.96 -20.05 15.56
C SER A 303 -9.69 -20.91 15.47
N ALA A 304 -8.61 -20.36 14.89
CA ALA A 304 -7.30 -21.01 14.79
C ALA A 304 -6.27 -20.48 15.81
N ALA A 305 -6.66 -19.72 16.84
CA ALA A 305 -5.72 -19.10 17.77
C ALA A 305 -4.75 -20.10 18.42
N ALA A 306 -5.25 -21.28 18.83
CA ALA A 306 -4.45 -22.34 19.43
C ALA A 306 -3.49 -23.05 18.45
N ALA A 307 -3.67 -22.83 17.14
CA ALA A 307 -2.85 -23.40 16.08
C ALA A 307 -1.74 -22.46 15.61
N ILE A 308 -1.52 -21.34 16.31
CA ILE A 308 -0.47 -20.37 16.03
C ILE A 308 0.55 -20.40 17.15
N SER A 309 1.82 -20.63 16.80
CA SER A 309 2.95 -20.34 17.67
C SER A 309 3.77 -19.20 17.07
N VAL A 310 4.24 -18.28 17.92
CA VAL A 310 5.10 -17.18 17.50
C VAL A 310 6.43 -17.32 18.21
N ARG A 311 7.52 -17.31 17.44
CA ARG A 311 8.88 -17.37 17.95
C ARG A 311 9.77 -16.40 17.21
N GLU A 312 10.88 -16.05 17.82
CA GLU A 312 11.92 -15.29 17.12
C GLU A 312 12.59 -16.15 16.06
N HIS A 313 12.98 -15.50 14.97
CA HIS A 313 13.73 -16.09 13.89
C HIS A 313 14.79 -15.09 13.41
N PHE A 314 16.01 -15.59 13.26
CA PHE A 314 17.12 -14.86 12.66
C PHE A 314 17.39 -15.47 11.30
N GLY A 315 17.21 -14.67 10.25
CA GLY A 315 17.41 -15.09 8.87
C GLY A 315 18.41 -14.19 8.16
N SER A 316 19.10 -14.72 7.16
CA SER A 316 19.94 -13.91 6.27
C SER A 316 19.61 -14.25 4.83
N GLU A 317 18.79 -13.42 4.20
CA GLU A 317 18.26 -13.66 2.85
C GLU A 317 19.04 -12.88 1.79
N ASP A 318 19.48 -11.67 2.14
CA ASP A 318 20.29 -10.75 1.34
C ASP A 318 21.75 -10.66 1.85
N GLY A 319 22.18 -11.63 2.65
CA GLY A 319 23.48 -11.62 3.32
C GLY A 319 23.53 -10.72 4.57
N LEU A 320 22.43 -10.06 4.92
CA LEU A 320 22.27 -9.32 6.17
C LEU A 320 21.47 -10.15 7.16
N GLU A 321 21.94 -10.27 8.39
CA GLU A 321 21.16 -10.91 9.45
C GLU A 321 19.99 -10.02 9.85
N ARG A 322 18.78 -10.58 9.84
CA ARG A 322 17.54 -9.89 10.15
C ARG A 322 16.78 -10.65 11.24
N ARG A 323 16.43 -9.93 12.30
CA ARG A 323 15.52 -10.41 13.34
C ARG A 323 14.08 -10.29 12.86
N MET A 324 13.35 -11.39 12.95
CA MET A 324 11.97 -11.53 12.49
C MET A 324 11.18 -12.35 13.52
N LEU A 325 9.85 -12.32 13.40
CA LEU A 325 8.98 -13.30 14.02
C LEU A 325 8.63 -14.38 12.99
N ALA A 326 8.80 -15.65 13.37
CA ALA A 326 8.22 -16.77 12.65
C ALA A 326 6.87 -17.12 13.29
N LEU A 327 5.83 -17.14 12.46
CA LEU A 327 4.50 -17.58 12.80
C LEU A 327 4.36 -19.02 12.31
N ASP A 328 4.50 -19.98 13.22
CA ASP A 328 4.32 -21.39 12.92
C ASP A 328 2.84 -21.74 13.00
N LEU A 329 2.31 -22.20 11.87
CA LEU A 329 0.91 -22.53 11.64
C LEU A 329 0.75 -24.05 11.67
N LEU A 330 -0.03 -24.56 12.61
CA LEU A 330 -0.24 -25.99 12.79
C LEU A 330 -1.33 -26.54 11.83
N PRO A 331 -1.24 -27.81 11.40
CA PRO A 331 -2.22 -28.43 10.50
C PRO A 331 -3.67 -28.34 10.97
N GLU A 332 -3.93 -28.47 12.27
CA GLU A 332 -5.25 -28.38 12.89
C GLU A 332 -5.90 -27.00 12.76
N GLY A 333 -5.11 -25.95 12.46
CA GLY A 333 -5.62 -24.60 12.25
C GLY A 333 -6.05 -24.31 10.81
N VAL A 334 -5.76 -25.19 9.86
CA VAL A 334 -6.06 -24.97 8.43
C VAL A 334 -7.55 -24.74 8.22
N GLY A 335 -7.89 -23.67 7.50
CA GLY A 335 -9.25 -23.18 7.27
C GLY A 335 -9.79 -22.27 8.38
N GLY A 336 -9.13 -22.20 9.53
CA GLY A 336 -9.48 -21.28 10.61
C GLY A 336 -8.80 -19.92 10.47
N GLU A 337 -9.37 -18.93 11.18
CA GLU A 337 -8.89 -17.55 11.19
C GLU A 337 -8.14 -17.27 12.50
N PHE A 338 -7.09 -16.45 12.42
CA PHE A 338 -6.41 -15.92 13.58
C PHE A 338 -6.21 -14.40 13.44
N ARG A 339 -6.28 -13.71 14.58
CA ARG A 339 -5.88 -12.32 14.74
C ARG A 339 -4.78 -12.23 15.79
N LEU A 340 -3.58 -11.88 15.34
CA LEU A 340 -2.41 -11.66 16.17
C LEU A 340 -2.29 -10.16 16.49
N ILE A 341 -2.21 -9.82 17.77
CA ILE A 341 -1.94 -8.46 18.26
C ILE A 341 -0.55 -8.44 18.88
N ILE A 342 0.26 -7.49 18.42
CA ILE A 342 1.64 -7.30 18.87
C ILE A 342 1.80 -5.86 19.32
N ASP A 343 2.31 -5.65 20.52
CA ASP A 343 2.61 -4.34 21.06
C ASP A 343 4.13 -4.15 21.21
N ALA A 344 4.59 -2.91 21.10
CA ALA A 344 5.97 -2.57 21.43
C ALA A 344 6.24 -2.83 22.93
N ALA A 345 7.40 -3.42 23.25
CA ALA A 345 7.69 -3.86 24.63
C ALA A 345 7.93 -2.72 25.63
N ASP A 346 8.21 -1.52 25.12
CA ASP A 346 8.41 -0.29 25.88
C ASP A 346 7.11 0.48 26.15
N LYS A 347 5.95 -0.06 25.74
CA LYS A 347 4.67 0.43 26.26
C LYS A 347 4.59 0.10 27.74
N GLU A 348 4.61 1.13 28.58
CA GLU A 348 4.01 1.02 29.91
C GLU A 348 2.59 0.47 29.74
N GLY A 349 2.17 -0.43 30.64
CA GLY A 349 0.89 -1.14 30.54
C GLY A 349 -0.30 -0.21 30.27
N PRO A 350 -1.44 -0.74 29.81
CA PRO A 350 -2.51 0.06 29.21
C PRO A 350 -2.82 1.29 30.07
N GLU A 351 -2.59 2.48 29.53
CA GLU A 351 -3.11 3.71 30.12
C GLU A 351 -4.64 3.56 30.15
N SER A 352 -5.18 3.21 31.31
CA SER A 352 -6.59 3.45 31.61
C SER A 352 -6.75 4.97 31.74
N GLY A 353 -6.80 5.66 30.61
CA GLY A 353 -6.75 7.11 30.54
C GLY A 353 -7.56 7.62 29.36
N THR A 354 -8.74 8.12 29.65
CA THR A 354 -9.60 8.91 28.76
C THR A 354 -8.87 10.19 28.31
N GLY A 355 -7.99 10.09 27.32
CA GLY A 355 -7.46 11.23 26.57
C GLY A 355 -8.24 11.42 25.26
N PRO A 356 -8.45 12.65 24.78
CA PRO A 356 -9.22 12.89 23.57
C PRO A 356 -8.44 12.30 22.39
N GLY A 357 -8.94 11.20 21.84
CA GLY A 357 -8.49 10.69 20.55
C GLY A 357 -8.69 11.79 19.51
N TRP A 358 -7.60 12.23 18.89
CA TRP A 358 -7.67 13.13 17.76
C TRP A 358 -7.94 12.31 16.49
N TRP A 359 -9.19 11.97 16.25
CA TRP A 359 -9.77 11.72 14.93
C TRP A 359 -11.29 11.88 14.95
#